data_AF-A0A849HHS5-F1
#
_entry.id   AF-A0A849HHS5-F1
#
_cell.length_a   1.000
_cell.length_b   1.000
_cell.length_c   1.000
_cell.angle_alpha   90.00
_cell.angle_beta   90.00
_cell.angle_gamma   90.00
#
_symmetry.space_group_name_H-M   'P 1'
#
loop_
_entity.id
_entity.type
_entity.pdbx_description
1 polymer ?
#
loop_
_entity_poly.entity_id
_entity_poly.type
_entity_poly.pdbx_seq_one_letter_code
_entity_poly.pdbx_strand_id
1 'polypeptide(L)'
;MKPVLLLVHGWGFDAGFWAPLRAALEGYETVAWDLGFFGGAARPDLPAGRDVVAVGHSFGALWLLHHRPVAWRALVAVNGFGCFTQREDFPQGNAARPLQRMIAQFGAAPGEVVAAFRARCGGAAAVPGALDAMALAAGLQGLAQWDARPAGVDLALCGRADPLVPAAMSAASFPADVTQWHAGGHLLPLEDARWCAARLRAFLEPLG
;
A
#
# COMPACT_ATOMS: atom_id res chain seq x y z
N MET A 1 7.07 16.86 19.17
CA MET A 1 8.03 16.74 18.04
C MET A 1 7.30 15.99 16.94
N LYS A 2 7.32 16.45 15.69
CA LYS A 2 6.57 15.77 14.62
C LYS A 2 7.03 14.30 14.47
N PRO A 3 6.12 13.34 14.24
CA PRO A 3 6.50 11.96 13.98
C PRO A 3 7.23 11.83 12.63
N VAL A 4 8.00 10.75 12.49
CA VAL A 4 8.58 10.31 11.22
C VAL A 4 7.54 9.47 10.49
N LEU A 5 7.38 9.70 9.19
CA LEU A 5 6.47 8.92 8.36
C LEU A 5 7.24 7.81 7.66
N LEU A 6 6.97 6.56 8.05
CA LEU A 6 7.46 5.37 7.35
C LEU A 6 6.51 5.05 6.20
N LEU A 7 6.99 5.06 4.95
CA LEU A 7 6.20 4.85 3.74
C LEU A 7 6.53 3.50 3.11
N VAL A 8 5.54 2.63 2.90
CA VAL A 8 5.71 1.27 2.33
C VAL A 8 4.80 1.08 1.11
N HIS A 9 5.40 0.90 -0.06
CA HIS A 9 4.68 0.82 -1.34
C HIS A 9 3.95 -0.52 -1.55
N GLY A 10 3.05 -0.54 -2.54
CA GLY A 10 2.34 -1.74 -2.97
C GLY A 10 3.16 -2.69 -3.86
N TRP A 11 2.59 -3.86 -4.16
CA TRP A 11 3.19 -4.87 -5.04
C TRP A 11 3.47 -4.30 -6.43
N GLY A 12 4.62 -4.63 -7.02
CA GLY A 12 4.98 -4.17 -8.37
C GLY A 12 5.38 -2.69 -8.46
N PHE A 13 5.71 -2.05 -7.33
CA PHE A 13 6.29 -0.70 -7.24
C PHE A 13 7.60 -0.72 -6.44
N ASP A 14 8.24 0.44 -6.29
CA ASP A 14 9.46 0.65 -5.50
C ASP A 14 9.26 1.85 -4.54
N ALA A 15 10.29 2.19 -3.75
CA ALA A 15 10.24 3.35 -2.85
C ALA A 15 10.01 4.70 -3.58
N GLY A 16 10.33 4.77 -4.87
CA GLY A 16 10.12 5.95 -5.73
C GLY A 16 8.64 6.28 -5.95
N PHE A 17 7.73 5.30 -5.78
CA PHE A 17 6.28 5.51 -5.77
C PHE A 17 5.84 6.67 -4.86
N TRP A 18 6.54 6.88 -3.75
CA TRP A 18 6.18 7.89 -2.77
C TRP A 18 6.70 9.29 -3.10
N ALA A 19 7.51 9.48 -4.15
CA ALA A 19 8.17 10.76 -4.42
C ALA A 19 7.20 11.96 -4.51
N PRO A 20 6.06 11.89 -5.22
CA PRO A 20 5.12 13.01 -5.27
C PRO A 20 4.51 13.34 -3.90
N LEU A 21 4.14 12.32 -3.12
CA LEU A 21 3.58 12.50 -1.78
C LEU A 21 4.62 13.07 -0.81
N ARG A 22 5.87 12.60 -0.85
CA ARG A 22 6.96 13.11 -0.02
C ARG A 22 7.23 14.59 -0.28
N ALA A 23 7.22 14.99 -1.56
CA ALA A 23 7.32 16.41 -1.93
C ALA A 23 6.13 17.21 -1.40
N ALA A 24 4.91 16.67 -1.50
CA ALA A 24 3.70 17.32 -1.00
C ALA A 24 3.64 17.40 0.54
N LEU A 25 4.40 16.58 1.27
CA LEU A 25 4.49 16.50 2.74
C LEU A 25 5.62 17.37 3.33
N GLU A 26 6.00 18.45 2.65
CA GLU A 26 6.98 19.43 3.14
C GLU A 26 6.80 19.73 4.65
N GLY A 27 7.91 19.71 5.39
CA GLY A 27 7.95 19.91 6.83
C GLY A 27 7.71 18.66 7.68
N TYR A 28 7.53 17.49 7.07
CA TYR A 28 7.57 16.18 7.73
C TYR A 28 8.78 15.38 7.25
N GLU A 29 9.41 14.66 8.19
CA GLU A 29 10.47 13.71 7.88
C GLU A 29 9.84 12.41 7.36
N THR A 30 10.30 11.93 6.21
CA THR A 30 9.76 10.74 5.54
C THR A 30 10.87 9.74 5.22
N VAL A 31 10.64 8.47 5.57
CA VAL A 31 11.50 7.34 5.22
C VAL A 31 10.69 6.39 4.35
N ALA A 32 11.08 6.21 3.09
CA ALA A 32 10.43 5.27 2.19
C ALA A 32 11.21 3.96 2.19
N TRP A 33 10.53 2.85 2.48
CA TRP A 33 11.08 1.52 2.36
C TRP A 33 10.75 0.91 1.00
N ASP A 34 11.73 0.20 0.45
CA ASP A 34 11.60 -0.63 -0.72
C ASP A 34 11.48 -2.10 -0.31
N LEU A 35 10.41 -2.77 -0.73
CA LEU A 35 10.19 -4.19 -0.50
C LEU A 35 11.01 -5.08 -1.43
N GLY A 36 11.71 -4.49 -2.41
CA GLY A 36 12.71 -5.16 -3.22
C GLY A 36 12.17 -5.83 -4.47
N PHE A 37 11.06 -5.35 -5.02
CA PHE A 37 10.52 -5.92 -6.26
C PHE A 37 11.37 -5.64 -7.50
N PHE A 38 12.24 -4.62 -7.44
CA PHE A 38 13.15 -4.22 -8.51
C PHE A 38 14.57 -3.91 -7.98
N GLY A 39 15.50 -4.87 -8.06
CA GLY A 39 16.90 -4.63 -7.69
C GLY A 39 17.25 -4.73 -6.20
N GLY A 40 16.38 -5.30 -5.36
CA GLY A 40 16.64 -5.66 -3.96
C GLY A 40 15.99 -4.74 -2.92
N ALA A 41 15.70 -5.29 -1.73
CA ALA A 41 15.02 -4.55 -0.67
C ALA A 41 15.94 -3.51 -0.01
N ALA A 42 15.41 -2.32 0.26
CA ALA A 42 16.12 -1.24 0.91
C ALA A 42 15.24 -0.66 2.03
N ARG A 43 15.67 -0.84 3.29
CA ARG A 43 14.94 -0.40 4.47
C ARG A 43 15.85 0.43 5.36
N PRO A 44 16.04 1.73 5.05
CA PRO A 44 16.85 2.61 5.88
C PRO A 44 16.34 2.66 7.31
N ASP A 45 17.26 2.84 8.26
CA ASP A 45 16.94 2.98 9.67
C ASP A 45 16.04 4.19 9.92
N LEU A 46 15.11 4.03 10.87
CA LEU A 46 14.28 5.12 11.32
C LEU A 46 15.05 5.96 12.35
N PRO A 47 14.87 7.29 12.37
CA PRO A 47 15.48 8.17 13.36
C PRO A 47 15.18 7.70 14.80
N ALA A 48 16.23 7.46 15.59
CA ALA A 48 16.09 6.96 16.95
C ALA A 48 15.32 7.95 17.85
N GLY A 49 14.50 7.43 18.76
CA GLY A 49 13.77 8.23 19.75
C GLY A 49 12.63 9.09 19.19
N ARG A 50 12.22 8.87 17.94
CA ARG A 50 11.10 9.58 17.30
C ARG A 50 9.89 8.67 17.16
N ASP A 51 8.71 9.22 17.39
CA ASP A 51 7.45 8.54 17.09
C ASP A 51 7.37 8.24 15.59
N VAL A 52 6.89 7.05 15.24
CA VAL A 52 6.70 6.61 13.86
C VAL A 52 5.22 6.53 13.56
N VAL A 53 4.80 7.10 12.42
CA VAL A 53 3.51 6.80 11.80
C VAL A 53 3.78 6.01 10.53
N ALA A 54 3.26 4.79 10.47
CA ALA A 54 3.41 3.93 9.30
C ALA A 54 2.34 4.29 8.26
N VAL A 55 2.72 4.34 6.99
CA VAL A 55 1.85 4.64 5.86
C VAL A 55 2.07 3.56 4.81
N GLY A 56 1.07 2.71 4.61
CA GLY A 56 1.13 1.63 3.63
C GLY A 56 0.21 1.90 2.44
N HIS A 57 0.69 1.69 1.22
CA HIS A 57 -0.15 1.69 0.03
C HIS A 57 -0.51 0.25 -0.36
N SER A 58 -1.80 -0.05 -0.55
CA SER A 58 -2.24 -1.35 -1.08
C SER A 58 -1.61 -2.52 -0.31
N PHE A 59 -0.88 -3.41 -1.00
CA PHE A 59 -0.11 -4.49 -0.39
C PHE A 59 0.86 -4.02 0.71
N GLY A 60 1.44 -2.83 0.63
CA GLY A 60 2.32 -2.29 1.66
C GLY A 60 1.63 -2.10 3.01
N ALA A 61 0.34 -1.77 3.03
CA ALA A 61 -0.46 -1.73 4.27
C ALA A 61 -0.65 -3.12 4.86
N LEU A 62 -0.99 -4.11 4.03
CA LEU A 62 -1.11 -5.51 4.44
C LEU A 62 0.24 -6.06 4.93
N TRP A 63 1.33 -5.72 4.25
CA TRP A 63 2.68 -6.15 4.61
C TRP A 63 3.09 -5.60 5.98
N LEU A 64 2.80 -4.32 6.26
CA LEU A 64 3.00 -3.71 7.58
C LEU A 64 2.18 -4.45 8.64
N LEU A 65 0.87 -4.62 8.41
CA LEU A 65 -0.01 -5.32 9.33
C LEU A 65 0.46 -6.73 9.68
N HIS A 66 0.97 -7.46 8.68
CA HIS A 66 1.45 -8.84 8.81
C HIS A 66 2.80 -8.94 9.52
N HIS A 67 3.79 -8.14 9.12
CA HIS A 67 5.16 -8.30 9.62
C HIS A 67 5.46 -7.51 10.88
N ARG A 68 4.73 -6.41 11.13
CA ARG A 68 4.93 -5.50 12.27
C ARG A 68 6.43 -5.20 12.52
N PRO A 69 7.19 -4.78 11.49
CA PRO A 69 8.66 -4.77 11.53
C PRO A 69 9.26 -3.72 12.48
N VAL A 70 8.46 -2.72 12.88
CA VAL A 70 8.82 -1.66 13.82
C VAL A 70 7.62 -1.36 14.70
N ALA A 71 7.86 -0.75 15.87
CA ALA A 71 6.78 -0.13 16.61
C ALA A 71 6.35 1.17 15.91
N TRP A 72 5.04 1.40 15.78
CA TRP A 72 4.49 2.66 15.32
C TRP A 72 3.36 3.11 16.24
N ARG A 73 3.18 4.42 16.30
CA ARG A 73 2.11 5.07 17.06
C ARG A 73 0.77 5.00 16.34
N ALA A 74 0.78 5.06 15.01
CA ALA A 74 -0.41 4.98 14.18
C ALA A 74 -0.11 4.37 12.80
N LEU A 75 -1.13 3.82 12.14
CA LEU A 75 -1.08 3.27 10.79
C LEU A 75 -2.10 3.94 9.87
N VAL A 76 -1.60 4.46 8.75
CA VAL A 76 -2.39 5.01 7.65
C VAL A 76 -2.37 4.02 6.48
N ALA A 77 -3.55 3.65 5.98
CA ALA A 77 -3.70 2.84 4.78
C ALA A 77 -4.10 3.72 3.58
N VAL A 78 -3.37 3.69 2.48
CA VAL A 78 -3.75 4.34 1.23
C VAL A 78 -4.14 3.27 0.22
N ASN A 79 -5.42 3.21 -0.15
CA ASN A 79 -5.99 2.11 -0.94
C ASN A 79 -5.59 0.73 -0.39
N GLY A 80 -5.44 0.63 0.93
CA GLY A 80 -5.04 -0.59 1.62
C GLY A 80 -6.22 -1.49 1.96
N PHE A 81 -5.92 -2.63 2.56
CA PHE A 81 -6.89 -3.63 3.02
C PHE A 81 -6.23 -4.55 4.05
N GLY A 82 -7.05 -5.14 4.93
CA GLY A 82 -6.60 -6.18 5.87
C GLY A 82 -6.57 -7.59 5.26
N CYS A 83 -7.36 -7.83 4.21
CA CYS A 83 -7.39 -9.08 3.46
C CYS A 83 -7.75 -8.77 2.01
N PHE A 84 -6.96 -9.27 1.04
CA PHE A 84 -7.21 -8.95 -0.37
C PHE A 84 -8.27 -9.85 -1.02
N THR A 85 -8.26 -11.12 -0.65
CA THR A 85 -9.03 -12.18 -1.29
C THR A 85 -10.26 -12.54 -0.45
N GLN A 86 -11.32 -13.01 -1.10
CA GLN A 86 -12.55 -13.43 -0.42
C GLN A 86 -12.26 -14.48 0.66
N ARG A 87 -13.00 -14.39 1.75
CA ARG A 87 -13.09 -15.40 2.82
C ARG A 87 -14.57 -15.70 3.07
N GLU A 88 -14.86 -16.78 3.76
CA GLU A 88 -16.23 -17.11 4.16
C GLU A 88 -16.88 -15.98 4.96
N ASP A 89 -16.11 -15.37 5.87
CA ASP A 89 -16.49 -14.20 6.67
C ASP A 89 -16.14 -12.85 6.00
N PHE A 90 -15.71 -12.87 4.72
CA PHE A 90 -15.31 -11.69 3.95
C PHE A 90 -15.68 -11.79 2.47
N PRO A 91 -16.99 -11.80 2.13
CA PRO A 91 -17.42 -11.91 0.75
C PRO A 91 -17.04 -10.69 -0.11
N GLN A 92 -16.74 -9.54 0.51
CA GLN A 92 -16.34 -8.30 -0.19
C GLN A 92 -14.90 -8.30 -0.70
N GLY A 93 -14.07 -9.27 -0.30
CA GLY A 93 -12.74 -9.43 -0.88
C GLY A 93 -12.79 -9.72 -2.39
N ASN A 94 -11.64 -9.75 -3.04
CA ASN A 94 -11.56 -10.14 -4.45
C ASN A 94 -11.67 -11.65 -4.63
N ALA A 95 -12.36 -12.09 -5.68
CA ALA A 95 -12.39 -13.50 -6.06
C ALA A 95 -10.96 -14.04 -6.22
N ALA A 96 -10.70 -15.26 -5.74
CA ALA A 96 -9.36 -15.84 -5.77
C ALA A 96 -8.86 -16.14 -7.19
N ARG A 97 -9.77 -16.48 -8.12
CA ARG A 97 -9.43 -16.98 -9.46
C ARG A 97 -8.55 -16.01 -10.28
N PRO A 98 -8.84 -14.69 -10.38
CA PRO A 98 -7.92 -13.75 -11.03
C PRO A 98 -6.50 -13.76 -10.45
N LEU A 99 -6.35 -13.75 -9.12
CA LEU A 99 -5.03 -13.77 -8.48
C LEU A 99 -4.31 -15.10 -8.68
N GLN A 100 -5.02 -16.23 -8.59
CA GLN A 100 -4.47 -17.56 -8.89
C GLN A 100 -3.96 -17.65 -10.33
N ARG A 101 -4.66 -17.05 -11.30
CA ARG A 101 -4.18 -16.96 -12.68
C ARG A 101 -2.93 -16.11 -12.79
N MET A 102 -2.86 -14.98 -12.09
CA MET A 102 -1.65 -14.16 -12.05
C MET A 102 -0.46 -14.94 -11.49
N ILE A 103 -0.65 -15.66 -10.37
CA ILE A 103 0.37 -16.53 -9.76
C ILE A 103 0.84 -17.61 -10.73
N ALA A 104 -0.09 -18.30 -11.39
CA ALA A 104 0.24 -19.37 -12.34
C ALA A 104 1.02 -18.85 -13.56
N GLN A 105 0.63 -17.69 -14.10
CA GLN A 105 1.32 -17.06 -15.23
C GLN A 105 2.69 -16.49 -14.83
N PHE A 106 2.85 -16.04 -13.57
CA PHE A 106 4.05 -15.37 -13.10
C PHE A 106 5.32 -16.22 -13.29
N GLY A 107 5.23 -17.55 -13.12
CA GLY A 107 6.39 -18.43 -13.32
C GLY A 107 6.93 -18.46 -14.75
N ALA A 108 6.08 -18.20 -15.76
CA ALA A 108 6.47 -18.20 -17.17
C ALA A 108 6.79 -16.80 -17.69
N ALA A 109 6.05 -15.78 -17.24
CA ALA A 109 6.17 -14.41 -17.74
C ALA A 109 6.06 -13.34 -16.64
N PRO A 110 7.05 -13.23 -15.72
CA PRO A 110 7.01 -12.26 -14.63
C PRO A 110 6.79 -10.82 -15.09
N GLY A 111 7.50 -10.39 -16.13
CA GLY A 111 7.44 -9.02 -16.63
C GLY A 111 6.09 -8.66 -17.22
N GLU A 112 5.45 -9.59 -17.95
CA GLU A 112 4.11 -9.37 -18.50
C GLU A 112 3.07 -9.25 -17.38
N VAL A 113 3.16 -10.09 -16.34
CA VAL A 113 2.23 -10.03 -15.20
C VAL A 113 2.37 -8.71 -14.45
N VAL A 114 3.61 -8.25 -14.19
CA VAL A 114 3.86 -6.95 -13.55
C VAL A 114 3.35 -5.79 -14.41
N ALA A 115 3.62 -5.81 -15.71
CA ALA A 115 3.16 -4.77 -16.63
C ALA A 115 1.62 -4.72 -16.70
N ALA A 116 0.96 -5.87 -16.82
CA ALA A 116 -0.50 -5.96 -16.86
C ALA A 116 -1.15 -5.48 -15.56
N PHE A 117 -0.56 -5.82 -14.41
CA PHE A 117 -1.01 -5.32 -13.11
C PHE A 117 -0.88 -3.79 -13.02
N ARG A 118 0.30 -3.24 -13.36
CA ARG A 118 0.53 -1.79 -13.32
C ARG A 118 -0.40 -1.03 -14.25
N ALA A 119 -0.65 -1.56 -15.46
CA ALA A 119 -1.62 -1.02 -16.39
C ALA A 119 -3.04 -1.01 -15.79
N ARG A 120 -3.44 -2.09 -15.11
CA ARG A 120 -4.73 -2.16 -14.39
C ARG A 120 -4.82 -1.14 -13.25
N CYS A 121 -3.72 -0.83 -12.56
CA CYS A 121 -3.71 0.23 -11.55
C CYS A 121 -3.89 1.64 -12.13
N GLY A 122 -3.80 1.82 -13.45
CA GLY A 122 -3.75 3.14 -14.11
C GLY A 122 -2.32 3.69 -14.26
N GLY A 123 -1.30 2.90 -13.94
CA GLY A 123 0.10 3.30 -14.07
C GLY A 123 0.60 3.18 -15.50
N ALA A 124 1.05 4.29 -16.09
CA ALA A 124 1.67 4.32 -17.42
C ALA A 124 3.20 4.12 -17.41
N ALA A 125 3.81 4.03 -16.23
CA ALA A 125 5.27 4.03 -16.11
C ALA A 125 5.88 2.65 -16.39
N ALA A 126 6.93 2.65 -17.22
CA ALA A 126 7.80 1.51 -17.46
C ALA A 126 8.24 0.86 -16.15
N VAL A 127 8.41 -0.46 -16.19
CA VAL A 127 8.91 -1.24 -15.06
C VAL A 127 10.36 -0.78 -14.78
N PRO A 128 10.66 -0.27 -13.56
CA PRO A 128 12.00 0.17 -13.24
C PRO A 128 12.90 -1.06 -13.05
N GLY A 129 14.09 -1.05 -13.67
CA GLY A 129 15.16 -2.01 -13.38
C GLY A 129 14.83 -3.49 -13.64
N ALA A 130 15.65 -4.36 -13.04
CA ALA A 130 15.50 -5.80 -13.13
C ALA A 130 14.54 -6.32 -12.06
N LEU A 131 13.62 -7.21 -12.45
CA LEU A 131 12.65 -7.84 -11.56
C LEU A 131 13.33 -8.75 -10.54
N ASP A 132 12.94 -8.65 -9.27
CA ASP A 132 13.16 -9.72 -8.30
C ASP A 132 11.96 -10.67 -8.33
N ALA A 133 12.08 -11.74 -9.11
CA ALA A 133 11.01 -12.70 -9.30
C ALA A 133 10.60 -13.39 -7.99
N MET A 134 11.54 -13.63 -7.08
CA MET A 134 11.25 -14.29 -5.81
C MET A 134 10.44 -13.36 -4.89
N ALA A 135 10.86 -12.11 -4.74
CA ALA A 135 10.13 -11.12 -3.94
C ALA A 135 8.72 -10.86 -4.50
N LEU A 136 8.60 -10.70 -5.82
CA LEU A 136 7.30 -10.52 -6.48
C LEU A 136 6.39 -11.73 -6.31
N ALA A 137 6.90 -12.96 -6.49
CA ALA A 137 6.11 -14.17 -6.28
C ALA A 137 5.65 -14.29 -4.82
N ALA A 138 6.54 -14.01 -3.86
CA ALA A 138 6.20 -14.00 -2.44
C ALA A 138 5.10 -12.96 -2.13
N GLY A 139 5.15 -11.79 -2.75
CA GLY A 139 4.11 -10.76 -2.61
C GLY A 139 2.75 -11.20 -3.16
N LEU A 140 2.70 -11.90 -4.31
CA LEU A 140 1.46 -12.47 -4.84
C LEU A 140 0.88 -13.55 -3.92
N GLN A 141 1.74 -14.39 -3.33
CA GLN A 141 1.31 -15.36 -2.32
C GLN A 141 0.78 -14.67 -1.07
N GLY A 142 1.42 -13.60 -0.61
CA GLY A 142 0.93 -12.78 0.49
C GLY A 142 -0.46 -12.22 0.24
N LEU A 143 -0.71 -11.66 -0.96
CA LEU A 143 -2.06 -11.22 -1.36
C LEU A 143 -3.10 -12.35 -1.34
N ALA A 144 -2.70 -13.57 -1.70
CA ALA A 144 -3.61 -14.71 -1.72
C ALA A 144 -3.93 -15.21 -0.31
N GLN A 145 -2.93 -15.23 0.57
CA GLN A 145 -2.98 -15.99 1.82
C GLN A 145 -3.19 -15.12 3.05
N TRP A 146 -2.57 -13.94 3.12
CA TRP A 146 -2.59 -13.14 4.34
C TRP A 146 -3.97 -12.55 4.61
N ASP A 147 -4.33 -12.63 5.89
CA ASP A 147 -5.50 -12.01 6.46
C ASP A 147 -5.09 -11.39 7.80
N ALA A 148 -5.10 -10.07 7.85
CA ALA A 148 -4.76 -9.27 9.02
C ALA A 148 -5.98 -8.52 9.55
N ARG A 149 -7.19 -9.04 9.30
CA ARG A 149 -8.43 -8.48 9.85
C ARG A 149 -8.63 -8.90 11.32
N PRO A 150 -9.28 -8.05 12.14
CA PRO A 150 -9.61 -6.66 11.85
C PRO A 150 -8.33 -5.83 11.69
N ALA A 151 -8.27 -5.01 10.62
CA ALA A 151 -7.10 -4.19 10.35
C ALA A 151 -7.13 -2.96 11.25
N GLY A 152 -6.28 -2.94 12.29
CA GLY A 152 -6.09 -1.76 13.12
C GLY A 152 -5.38 -0.66 12.34
N VAL A 153 -6.16 0.21 11.69
CA VAL A 153 -5.69 1.43 11.02
C VAL A 153 -6.37 2.64 11.65
N ASP A 154 -5.65 3.75 11.72
CA ASP A 154 -6.12 5.00 12.32
C ASP A 154 -6.64 5.99 11.26
N LEU A 155 -6.27 5.77 10.00
CA LEU A 155 -6.76 6.51 8.84
C LEU A 155 -6.70 5.62 7.59
N ALA A 156 -7.78 5.57 6.83
CA ALA A 156 -7.85 4.93 5.53
C ALA A 156 -8.18 5.97 4.44
N LEU A 157 -7.29 6.14 3.47
CA LEU A 157 -7.50 6.97 2.29
C LEU A 157 -7.92 6.05 1.13
N CYS A 158 -9.15 6.16 0.64
CA CYS A 158 -9.72 5.20 -0.31
C CYS A 158 -10.17 5.89 -1.61
N GLY A 159 -9.75 5.34 -2.75
CA GLY A 159 -10.18 5.74 -4.09
C GLY A 159 -11.51 5.09 -4.48
N ARG A 160 -12.48 5.88 -4.91
CA ARG A 160 -13.78 5.38 -5.38
C ARG A 160 -13.69 4.69 -6.74
N ALA A 161 -12.72 5.07 -7.56
CA ALA A 161 -12.49 4.50 -8.88
C ALA A 161 -11.41 3.41 -8.88
N ASP A 162 -11.06 2.86 -7.71
CA ASP A 162 -10.02 1.84 -7.58
C ASP A 162 -10.46 0.50 -8.22
N PRO A 163 -9.78 0.02 -9.27
CA PRO A 163 -10.12 -1.22 -9.97
C PRO A 163 -9.63 -2.50 -9.27
N LEU A 164 -8.86 -2.37 -8.18
CA LEU A 164 -8.30 -3.48 -7.39
C LEU A 164 -8.94 -3.60 -6.02
N VAL A 165 -9.28 -2.48 -5.40
CA VAL A 165 -9.90 -2.42 -4.07
C VAL A 165 -11.24 -1.68 -4.20
N PRO A 166 -12.31 -2.38 -4.61
CA PRO A 166 -13.61 -1.75 -4.79
C PRO A 166 -14.12 -1.11 -3.50
N ALA A 167 -14.95 -0.07 -3.61
CA ALA A 167 -15.44 0.66 -2.43
C ALA A 167 -16.12 -0.25 -1.38
N ALA A 168 -16.83 -1.30 -1.81
CA ALA A 168 -17.43 -2.27 -0.89
C ALA A 168 -16.38 -3.05 -0.08
N MET A 169 -15.23 -3.35 -0.68
CA MET A 169 -14.11 -4.02 -0.02
C MET A 169 -13.43 -3.09 1.00
N SER A 170 -13.20 -1.82 0.65
CA SER A 170 -12.64 -0.85 1.59
C SER A 170 -13.58 -0.59 2.77
N ALA A 171 -14.89 -0.43 2.51
CA ALA A 171 -15.89 -0.24 3.55
C ALA A 171 -16.03 -1.46 4.48
N ALA A 172 -15.79 -2.67 3.99
CA ALA A 172 -15.74 -3.87 4.80
C ALA A 172 -14.39 -4.06 5.52
N SER A 173 -13.32 -3.42 5.04
CA SER A 173 -11.98 -3.49 5.63
C SER A 173 -11.80 -2.51 6.78
N PHE A 174 -12.46 -1.35 6.73
CA PHE A 174 -12.21 -0.24 7.64
C PHE A 174 -13.51 0.41 8.15
N PRO A 175 -13.55 0.83 9.43
CA PRO A 175 -14.63 1.65 9.96
C PRO A 175 -14.83 2.97 9.19
N ALA A 176 -16.07 3.48 9.17
CA ALA A 176 -16.43 4.67 8.41
C ALA A 176 -15.80 5.97 8.97
N ASP A 177 -15.56 6.03 10.29
CA ASP A 177 -14.98 7.17 10.99
C ASP A 177 -13.49 7.38 10.69
N VAL A 178 -12.75 6.32 10.36
CA VAL A 178 -11.36 6.40 9.93
C VAL A 178 -11.21 6.50 8.40
N THR A 179 -12.29 6.35 7.63
CA THR A 179 -12.24 6.25 6.17
C THR A 179 -12.52 7.59 5.49
N GLN A 180 -11.61 8.01 4.61
CA GLN A 180 -11.75 9.20 3.78
C GLN A 180 -11.71 8.85 2.29
N TRP A 181 -12.72 9.30 1.56
CA TRP A 181 -12.93 8.95 0.16
C TRP A 181 -12.42 10.01 -0.81
N HIS A 182 -11.77 9.56 -1.88
CA HIS A 182 -11.37 10.36 -3.04
C HIS A 182 -12.00 9.81 -4.33
N ALA A 183 -12.18 10.64 -5.35
CA ALA A 183 -12.73 10.20 -6.64
C ALA A 183 -11.74 9.36 -7.48
N GLY A 184 -10.44 9.44 -7.16
CA GLY A 184 -9.37 8.75 -7.87
C GLY A 184 -9.37 7.23 -7.76
N GLY A 185 -8.41 6.61 -8.44
CA GLY A 185 -8.19 5.18 -8.57
C GLY A 185 -7.18 4.62 -7.57
N HIS A 186 -6.45 3.57 -7.99
CA HIS A 186 -5.58 2.80 -7.11
C HIS A 186 -4.30 3.54 -6.72
N LEU A 187 -3.87 4.53 -7.49
CA LEU A 187 -2.57 5.17 -7.33
C LEU A 187 -2.71 6.59 -6.74
N LEU A 188 -3.58 6.79 -5.74
CA LEU A 188 -3.83 8.10 -5.13
C LEU A 188 -2.56 8.92 -4.78
N PRO A 189 -1.46 8.34 -4.25
CA PRO A 189 -0.22 9.09 -4.00
C PRO A 189 0.43 9.69 -5.25
N LEU A 190 0.14 9.13 -6.43
CA LEU A 190 0.58 9.64 -7.74
C LEU A 190 -0.49 10.50 -8.41
N GLU A 191 -1.76 10.11 -8.32
CA GLU A 191 -2.89 10.78 -8.96
C GLU A 191 -3.25 12.12 -8.29
N ASP A 192 -3.24 12.16 -6.95
CA ASP A 192 -3.48 13.37 -6.16
C ASP A 192 -2.69 13.35 -4.84
N ALA A 193 -1.37 13.54 -4.98
CA ALA A 193 -0.44 13.65 -3.86
C ALA A 193 -0.81 14.77 -2.87
N ARG A 194 -1.40 15.87 -3.36
CA ARG A 194 -1.75 17.03 -2.52
C ARG A 194 -2.94 16.71 -1.63
N TRP A 195 -3.97 16.07 -2.18
CA TRP A 195 -5.09 15.58 -1.39
C TRP A 195 -4.63 14.57 -0.33
N CYS A 196 -3.80 13.59 -0.71
CA CYS A 196 -3.21 12.63 0.22
C CYS A 196 -2.47 13.36 1.36
N ALA A 197 -1.57 14.28 1.02
CA ALA A 197 -0.79 15.05 1.99
C ALA A 197 -1.68 15.89 2.91
N ALA A 198 -2.73 16.52 2.40
CA ALA A 198 -3.65 17.30 3.21
C ALA A 198 -4.37 16.43 4.26
N ARG A 199 -4.79 15.20 3.89
CA ARG A 199 -5.44 14.28 4.84
C ARG A 199 -4.48 13.75 5.89
N LEU A 200 -3.27 13.39 5.46
CA LEU A 200 -2.18 12.99 6.36
C LEU A 200 -1.85 14.11 7.36
N ARG A 201 -1.66 15.35 6.91
CA ARG A 201 -1.38 16.48 7.80
C ARG A 201 -2.47 16.71 8.84
N ALA A 202 -3.73 16.73 8.42
CA ALA A 202 -4.87 16.91 9.33
C ALA A 202 -4.94 15.79 10.37
N PHE A 203 -4.62 14.56 9.98
CA PHE A 203 -4.53 13.43 10.91
C PHE A 203 -3.35 13.52 11.88
N LEU A 204 -2.21 14.05 11.43
CA LEU A 204 -0.98 14.14 12.21
C LEU A 204 -0.97 15.33 13.18
N GLU A 205 -1.76 16.38 12.92
CA GLU A 205 -1.79 17.61 13.73
C GLU A 205 -2.07 17.35 15.23
N PRO A 206 -3.04 16.50 15.62
CA PRO A 206 -3.30 16.18 17.02
C PRO A 206 -2.25 15.24 17.66
N LEU A 207 -1.35 14.65 16.87
CA LEU A 207 -0.35 13.68 17.34
C LEU A 207 1.00 14.33 17.70
N GLY A 208 1.23 15.59 17.28
CA GLY A 208 2.52 16.29 17.29
C GLY A 208 2.88 17.01 18.59
#